data_AF-A0A087CKM4-F1
#
_entry.id   AF-A0A087CKM4-F1
#
_cell.length_a   1.000
_cell.length_b   1.000
_cell.length_c   1.000
_cell.angle_alpha   90.00
_cell.angle_beta   90.00
_cell.angle_gamma   90.00
#
_symmetry.space_group_name_H-M   'P 1'
#
loop_
_entity.id
_entity.type
_entity.pdbx_description
1 polymer ?
#
loop_
_entity_poly.entity_id
_entity_poly.type
_entity_poly.pdbx_seq_one_letter_code
_entity_poly.pdbx_strand_id
1 'polypeptide(L)'
;MINDLLDNEVTTFLRRALRRELDNVPLPDVKNAFLETVADSGKTISEEDALEAARRSEGYPYMVQLVGYYMWQSAQRRGSNVITADDVSTGVSDALLAFDDAVCAPALDGITGAERLFLMAMAKDSPNTTQVGDITDRTRRSRSWVSKYRAILIKDKLIRPAGHGQLEFAVPHLGQYLQSL
;
A
#
# COMPACT_ATOMS: atom_id res chain seq x y z
N MET A 1 -4.66 9.12 -16.81
CA MET A 1 -4.57 9.14 -15.33
C MET A 1 -5.34 10.33 -14.78
N ILE A 2 -5.65 10.38 -13.47
CA ILE A 2 -6.35 11.52 -12.84
C ILE A 2 -5.60 12.85 -13.09
N ASN A 3 -4.27 12.82 -13.16
CA ASN A 3 -3.47 14.00 -13.48
C ASN A 3 -3.79 14.56 -14.88
N ASP A 4 -3.98 13.72 -15.89
CA ASP A 4 -4.37 14.16 -17.24
C ASP A 4 -5.78 14.78 -17.27
N LEU A 5 -6.68 14.33 -16.39
CA LEU A 5 -8.03 14.88 -16.22
C LEU A 5 -7.99 16.28 -15.56
N LEU A 6 -7.08 16.46 -14.59
CA LEU A 6 -6.88 17.72 -13.87
C LEU A 6 -6.10 18.76 -14.68
N ASP A 7 -5.23 18.29 -15.58
CA ASP A 7 -4.42 19.11 -16.47
C ASP A 7 -5.15 19.46 -17.78
N ASN A 8 -6.36 18.94 -18.00
CA ASN A 8 -7.20 19.29 -19.14
C ASN A 8 -7.65 20.78 -19.09
N GLU A 9 -7.58 21.50 -20.21
CA GLU A 9 -7.98 22.91 -20.32
C GLU A 9 -9.48 23.14 -20.02
N VAL A 10 -10.31 22.11 -20.18
CA VAL A 10 -11.77 22.18 -20.00
C VAL A 10 -12.18 22.01 -18.52
N THR A 11 -11.28 21.61 -17.62
CA THR A 11 -11.58 21.32 -16.20
C THR A 11 -11.17 22.45 -15.24
N THR A 12 -11.37 23.71 -15.64
CA THR A 12 -11.01 24.88 -14.82
C THR A 12 -11.68 24.92 -13.44
N PHE A 13 -12.81 24.22 -13.24
CA PHE A 13 -13.45 24.02 -11.95
C PHE A 13 -12.63 23.09 -11.03
N LEU A 14 -12.21 21.93 -11.54
CA LEU A 14 -11.40 20.96 -10.78
C LEU A 14 -10.03 21.51 -10.41
N ARG A 15 -9.46 22.40 -11.23
CA ARG A 15 -8.20 23.10 -10.91
C ARG A 15 -8.32 24.02 -9.69
N ARG A 16 -9.51 24.55 -9.40
CA ARG A 16 -9.78 25.42 -8.24
C ARG A 16 -10.39 24.67 -7.05
N ALA A 17 -10.69 23.38 -7.21
CA ALA A 17 -11.19 22.56 -6.13
C ALA A 17 -10.11 22.44 -5.04
N LEU A 18 -10.56 22.49 -3.78
CA LEU A 18 -9.68 22.26 -2.65
C LEU A 18 -9.21 20.81 -2.67
N ARG A 19 -7.90 20.61 -2.82
CA ARG A 19 -7.29 19.29 -2.72
C ARG A 19 -7.11 18.95 -1.25
N ARG A 20 -7.70 17.84 -0.82
CA ARG A 20 -7.43 17.20 0.47
C ARG A 20 -6.67 15.92 0.17
N GLU A 21 -5.43 15.85 0.61
CA GLU A 21 -4.71 14.58 0.62
C GLU A 21 -5.24 13.77 1.81
N LEU A 22 -5.59 12.51 1.54
CA LEU A 22 -6.02 11.56 2.56
C LEU A 22 -4.84 10.64 2.86
N ASP A 23 -4.52 10.52 4.14
CA ASP A 23 -3.52 9.58 4.63
C ASP A 23 -4.17 8.22 4.97
N ASN A 24 -3.33 7.24 5.29
CA ASN A 24 -3.79 5.96 5.82
C ASN A 24 -4.64 6.16 7.08
N VAL A 25 -5.62 5.27 7.25
CA VAL A 25 -6.52 5.28 8.40
C VAL A 25 -5.73 4.89 9.65
N PRO A 26 -5.87 5.60 10.79
CA PRO A 26 -5.24 5.22 12.03
C PRO A 26 -5.61 3.78 12.44
N LEU A 27 -4.61 2.99 12.86
CA LEU A 27 -4.83 1.59 13.23
C LEU A 27 -5.92 1.38 14.30
N PRO A 28 -6.09 2.25 15.31
CA PRO A 28 -7.19 2.14 16.25
C PRO A 28 -8.58 2.25 15.58
N ASP A 29 -8.72 3.12 14.59
CA ASP A 29 -9.98 3.31 13.86
C ASP A 29 -10.27 2.12 12.96
N VAL A 30 -9.24 1.57 12.32
CA VAL A 30 -9.35 0.32 11.55
C VAL A 30 -9.78 -0.85 12.44
N LYS A 31 -9.15 -1.00 13.62
CA LYS A 31 -9.52 -2.03 14.60
C LYS A 31 -11.00 -1.92 14.97
N ASN A 32 -11.45 -0.72 15.30
CA ASN A 32 -12.84 -0.48 15.70
C ASN A 32 -13.80 -0.78 14.55
N ALA A 33 -13.46 -0.37 13.33
CA ALA A 33 -14.25 -0.70 12.14
C ALA A 33 -14.36 -2.21 11.90
N PHE A 34 -13.30 -2.98 12.14
CA PHE A 34 -13.36 -4.44 12.07
C PHE A 34 -14.26 -5.03 13.15
N LEU A 35 -14.14 -4.57 14.41
CA LEU A 35 -15.00 -5.05 15.51
C LEU A 35 -16.48 -4.81 15.21
N GLU A 36 -16.83 -3.60 14.78
CA GLU A 36 -18.20 -3.20 14.43
C GLU A 36 -18.72 -4.00 13.23
N THR A 37 -17.97 -4.04 12.12
CA THR A 37 -18.41 -4.70 10.89
C THR A 37 -18.56 -6.22 11.07
N VAL A 38 -17.66 -6.84 11.84
CA VAL A 38 -17.76 -8.27 12.15
C VAL A 38 -18.99 -8.56 13.00
N ALA A 39 -19.25 -7.74 14.02
CA ALA A 39 -20.43 -7.87 14.87
C ALA A 39 -21.74 -7.69 14.08
N ASP A 40 -21.81 -6.68 13.20
CA ASP A 40 -22.97 -6.43 12.34
C ASP A 40 -23.27 -7.60 11.38
N SER A 41 -22.25 -8.39 11.02
CA SER A 41 -22.40 -9.59 10.20
C SER A 41 -22.89 -10.84 10.98
N GLY A 42 -23.09 -10.72 12.30
CA GLY A 42 -23.45 -11.83 13.18
C GLY A 42 -22.25 -12.72 13.56
N LYS A 43 -21.02 -12.27 13.31
CA LYS A 43 -19.79 -12.95 13.73
C LYS A 43 -19.14 -12.22 14.90
N THR A 44 -18.13 -12.82 15.49
CA THR A 44 -17.29 -12.21 16.54
C THR A 44 -15.82 -12.37 16.20
N ILE A 45 -15.01 -11.44 16.71
CA ILE A 45 -13.55 -11.44 16.62
C ILE A 45 -13.01 -10.88 17.94
N SER A 46 -11.85 -11.35 18.40
CA SER A 46 -11.21 -10.78 19.59
C SER A 46 -10.63 -9.39 19.28
N GLU A 47 -10.46 -8.54 20.30
CA GLU A 47 -9.77 -7.25 20.12
C GLU A 47 -8.32 -7.42 19.64
N GLU A 48 -7.65 -8.50 20.08
CA GLU A 48 -6.29 -8.82 19.69
C GLU A 48 -6.20 -9.16 18.20
N ASP A 49 -7.09 -10.03 17.72
CA ASP A 49 -7.15 -10.44 16.32
C ASP A 49 -7.58 -9.29 15.41
N ALA A 50 -8.53 -8.45 15.85
CA ALA A 50 -8.94 -7.25 15.11
C ALA A 50 -7.81 -6.23 15.01
N LEU A 51 -7.01 -6.07 16.07
CA LEU A 51 -5.85 -5.18 16.06
C LEU A 51 -4.74 -5.73 15.18
N GLU A 52 -4.54 -7.05 15.17
CA GLU A 52 -3.60 -7.69 14.25
C GLU A 52 -4.02 -7.50 12.80
N ALA A 53 -5.29 -7.76 12.46
CA ALA A 53 -5.84 -7.47 11.13
C ALA A 53 -5.62 -6.00 10.74
N ALA A 54 -5.84 -5.06 11.67
CA ALA A 54 -5.59 -3.64 11.44
C ALA A 54 -4.12 -3.36 11.14
N ARG A 55 -3.17 -3.89 11.93
CA ARG A 55 -1.73 -3.76 11.66
C ARG A 55 -1.35 -4.30 10.29
N ARG A 56 -1.88 -5.46 9.92
CA ARG A 56 -1.60 -6.11 8.62
C ARG A 56 -2.16 -5.35 7.43
N SER A 57 -3.16 -4.50 7.65
CA SER A 57 -3.67 -3.60 6.60
C SER A 57 -2.85 -2.33 6.41
N GLU A 58 -1.93 -2.01 7.34
CA GLU A 58 -1.16 -0.75 7.38
C GLU A 58 -2.03 0.53 7.34
N GLY A 59 -3.32 0.41 7.63
CA GLY A 59 -4.29 1.51 7.50
C GLY A 59 -4.64 1.87 6.05
N TYR A 60 -4.13 1.14 5.06
CA TYR A 60 -4.40 1.44 3.65
C TYR A 60 -5.84 1.04 3.32
N PRO A 61 -6.73 1.97 2.92
CA PRO A 61 -8.18 1.72 2.87
C PRO A 61 -8.60 0.49 2.08
N TYR A 62 -7.97 0.24 0.93
CA TYR A 62 -8.29 -0.93 0.12
C TYR A 62 -7.78 -2.23 0.75
N MET A 63 -6.62 -2.21 1.41
CA MET A 63 -6.10 -3.38 2.14
C MET A 63 -6.96 -3.70 3.37
N VAL A 64 -7.45 -2.67 4.08
CA VAL A 64 -8.42 -2.84 5.18
C VAL A 64 -9.64 -3.63 4.68
N GLN A 65 -10.18 -3.25 3.52
CA GLN A 65 -11.30 -3.95 2.91
C GLN A 65 -10.96 -5.41 2.57
N LEU A 66 -9.82 -5.66 1.92
CA LEU A 66 -9.41 -7.01 1.52
C LEU A 66 -9.18 -7.92 2.73
N VAL A 67 -8.42 -7.45 3.73
CA VAL A 67 -8.17 -8.22 4.97
C VAL A 67 -9.49 -8.56 5.65
N GLY A 68 -10.39 -7.58 5.82
CA GLY A 68 -11.70 -7.81 6.42
C GLY A 68 -12.54 -8.82 5.65
N TYR A 69 -12.60 -8.70 4.33
CA TYR A 69 -13.33 -9.61 3.46
C TYR A 69 -12.82 -11.05 3.57
N TYR A 70 -11.51 -11.26 3.43
CA TYR A 70 -10.94 -12.61 3.40
C TYR A 70 -10.89 -13.28 4.77
N MET A 71 -10.66 -12.54 5.87
CA MET A 71 -10.76 -13.14 7.21
C MET A 71 -12.20 -13.57 7.52
N TRP A 72 -13.19 -12.78 7.10
CA TRP A 72 -14.60 -13.15 7.23
C TRP A 72 -14.93 -14.38 6.39
N GLN A 73 -14.44 -14.43 5.15
CA GLN A 73 -14.66 -15.56 4.24
C GLN A 73 -14.00 -16.84 4.75
N SER A 74 -12.81 -16.76 5.36
CA SER A 74 -12.15 -17.89 6.02
C SER A 74 -13.03 -18.50 7.11
N ALA A 75 -13.53 -17.68 8.04
CA ALA A 75 -14.42 -18.14 9.09
C ALA A 75 -15.73 -18.73 8.53
N GLN A 76 -16.26 -18.13 7.45
CA GLN A 76 -17.46 -18.61 6.78
C GLN A 76 -17.25 -19.99 6.13
N ARG A 77 -16.13 -20.23 5.45
CA ARG A 77 -15.79 -21.54 4.86
C ARG A 77 -15.67 -22.64 5.92
N ARG A 78 -15.23 -22.27 7.12
CA ARG A 78 -15.13 -23.15 8.29
C ARG A 78 -16.48 -23.36 9.00
N GLY A 79 -17.55 -22.68 8.57
CA GLY A 79 -18.87 -22.75 9.21
C GLY A 79 -18.93 -22.12 10.60
N SER A 80 -18.03 -21.17 10.89
CA SER A 80 -17.87 -20.56 12.21
C SER A 80 -18.43 -19.15 12.25
N ASN A 81 -19.00 -18.79 13.41
CA ASN A 81 -19.35 -17.41 13.74
C ASN A 81 -18.24 -16.69 14.51
N VAL A 82 -17.16 -17.37 14.87
CA VAL A 82 -15.98 -16.76 15.49
C VAL A 82 -14.85 -16.73 14.47
N ILE A 83 -14.34 -15.54 14.19
CA ILE A 83 -13.09 -15.28 13.46
C ILE A 83 -11.93 -15.48 14.44
N THR A 84 -10.99 -16.34 14.08
CA THR A 84 -9.80 -16.65 14.90
C THR A 84 -8.54 -16.04 14.30
N ALA A 85 -7.44 -16.08 15.04
CA ALA A 85 -6.10 -15.74 14.54
C ALA A 85 -5.74 -16.45 13.22
N ASP A 86 -6.16 -17.72 13.05
CA ASP A 86 -5.91 -18.48 11.81
C ASP A 86 -6.70 -17.92 10.62
N ASP A 87 -7.93 -17.46 10.85
CA ASP A 87 -8.73 -16.81 9.82
C ASP A 87 -8.14 -15.45 9.43
N VAL A 88 -7.61 -14.70 10.40
CA VAL A 88 -6.89 -13.45 10.13
C VAL A 88 -5.63 -13.72 9.32
N SER A 89 -4.82 -14.70 9.73
CA SER A 89 -3.59 -15.08 9.03
C SER A 89 -3.87 -15.50 7.58
N THR A 90 -4.83 -16.42 7.40
CA THR A 90 -5.28 -16.88 6.07
C THR A 90 -5.84 -15.72 5.25
N GLY A 91 -6.68 -14.90 5.88
CA GLY A 91 -7.31 -13.76 5.23
C GLY A 91 -6.31 -12.71 4.75
N VAL A 92 -5.25 -12.47 5.51
CA VAL A 92 -4.18 -11.56 5.10
C VAL A 92 -3.36 -12.14 3.94
N SER A 93 -3.08 -13.44 3.93
CA SER A 93 -2.42 -14.09 2.80
C SER A 93 -3.24 -13.96 1.51
N ASP A 94 -4.55 -14.24 1.57
CA ASP A 94 -5.46 -14.07 0.43
C ASP A 94 -5.57 -12.58 0.02
N ALA A 95 -5.60 -11.66 0.99
CA ALA A 95 -5.63 -10.22 0.75
C ALA A 95 -4.38 -9.73 0.02
N LEU A 96 -3.20 -10.20 0.39
CA LEU A 96 -1.94 -9.83 -0.27
C LEU A 96 -1.92 -10.27 -1.73
N LEU A 97 -2.35 -11.50 -2.03
CA LEU A 97 -2.45 -11.98 -3.42
C LEU A 97 -3.40 -11.11 -4.25
N ALA A 98 -4.58 -10.81 -3.70
CA ALA A 98 -5.54 -9.94 -4.38
C ALA A 98 -5.01 -8.51 -4.54
N PHE A 99 -4.25 -8.01 -3.57
CA PHE A 99 -3.64 -6.69 -3.61
C PHE A 99 -2.52 -6.60 -4.64
N ASP A 100 -1.74 -7.67 -4.80
CA ASP A 100 -0.69 -7.74 -5.81
C ASP A 100 -1.27 -7.58 -7.22
N ASP A 101 -2.35 -8.31 -7.52
CA ASP A 101 -3.02 -8.24 -8.82
C ASP A 101 -3.74 -6.90 -9.04
N ALA A 102 -4.39 -6.36 -8.01
CA ALA A 102 -5.25 -5.18 -8.12
C ALA A 102 -4.50 -3.85 -7.99
N VAL A 103 -3.35 -3.84 -7.31
CA VAL A 103 -2.62 -2.61 -6.97
C VAL A 103 -1.15 -2.68 -7.35
N CYS A 104 -0.39 -3.69 -6.90
CA CYS A 104 1.06 -3.72 -7.12
C CYS A 104 1.43 -3.88 -8.60
N ALA A 105 0.83 -4.85 -9.29
CA ALA A 105 1.09 -5.08 -10.71
C ALA A 105 0.68 -3.86 -11.55
N PRO A 106 -0.55 -3.30 -11.43
CA PRO A 106 -0.94 -2.10 -12.15
C PRO A 106 -0.10 -0.86 -11.81
N ALA A 107 0.40 -0.72 -10.57
CA ALA A 107 1.28 0.38 -10.20
C ALA A 107 2.63 0.33 -10.92
N LEU A 108 3.07 -0.86 -11.32
CA LEU A 108 4.31 -1.05 -12.09
C LEU A 108 4.07 -1.13 -13.60
N ASP A 109 2.81 -1.08 -14.06
CA ASP A 109 2.50 -1.07 -15.48
C ASP A 109 2.99 0.22 -16.14
N GLY A 110 3.70 0.08 -17.26
CA GLY A 110 4.20 1.21 -18.02
C GLY A 110 5.44 1.90 -17.43
N ILE A 111 5.98 1.43 -16.30
CA ILE A 111 7.25 1.95 -15.79
C ILE A 111 8.40 1.60 -16.74
N THR A 112 9.31 2.53 -16.93
CA THR A 112 10.51 2.35 -17.75
C THR A 112 11.52 1.44 -17.03
N GLY A 113 12.46 0.86 -17.78
CA GLY A 113 13.55 0.08 -17.19
C GLY A 113 14.42 0.87 -16.21
N ALA A 114 14.49 2.19 -16.34
CA ALA A 114 15.23 3.04 -15.42
C ALA A 114 14.48 3.28 -14.10
N GLU A 115 13.16 3.47 -14.17
CA GLU A 115 12.29 3.55 -12.98
C GLU A 115 12.28 2.22 -12.23
N ARG A 116 12.12 1.11 -12.95
CA ARG A 116 12.21 -0.24 -12.37
C ARG A 116 13.55 -0.46 -11.65
N LEU A 117 14.68 -0.06 -12.26
CA LEU A 117 15.99 -0.17 -11.63
C LEU A 117 16.07 0.64 -10.32
N PHE A 118 15.48 1.84 -10.29
CA PHE A 118 15.41 2.67 -9.08
C PHE A 118 14.59 1.98 -7.98
N LEU A 119 13.38 1.51 -8.33
CA LEU A 119 12.47 0.86 -7.39
C LEU A 119 13.05 -0.46 -6.86
N MET A 120 13.69 -1.27 -7.70
CA MET A 120 14.38 -2.49 -7.26
C MET A 120 15.57 -2.20 -6.32
N ALA A 121 16.25 -1.06 -6.51
CA ALA A 121 17.31 -0.65 -5.59
C ALA A 121 16.77 -0.26 -4.22
N MET A 122 15.59 0.37 -4.16
CA MET A 122 14.87 0.64 -2.90
C MET A 122 14.30 -0.63 -2.28
N ALA A 123 13.74 -1.53 -3.09
CA ALA A 123 13.08 -2.75 -2.63
C ALA A 123 13.98 -3.59 -1.71
N LYS A 124 15.31 -3.53 -1.86
CA LYS A 124 16.27 -4.20 -0.97
C LYS A 124 16.15 -3.85 0.52
N ASP A 125 15.67 -2.66 0.86
CA ASP A 125 15.49 -2.25 2.26
C ASP A 125 14.08 -2.54 2.79
N SER A 126 13.15 -2.91 1.91
CA SER A 126 11.74 -3.14 2.28
C SER A 126 11.62 -4.15 3.42
N PRO A 127 10.81 -3.88 4.46
CA PRO A 127 9.82 -2.79 4.59
C PRO A 127 10.38 -1.45 5.10
N ASN A 128 11.68 -1.33 5.32
CA ASN A 128 12.29 -0.12 5.88
C ASN A 128 12.52 0.96 4.81
N THR A 129 12.78 2.19 5.29
CA THR A 129 13.10 3.32 4.42
C THR A 129 14.50 3.17 3.81
N THR A 130 14.67 3.65 2.58
CA THR A 130 15.93 3.62 1.83
C THR A 130 16.62 4.97 1.88
N GLN A 131 17.93 4.98 2.15
CA GLN A 131 18.75 6.18 1.99
C GLN A 131 19.02 6.47 0.50
N VAL A 132 18.88 7.73 0.09
CA VAL A 132 19.13 8.14 -1.31
C VAL A 132 20.57 7.87 -1.77
N GLY A 133 21.54 7.93 -0.83
CA GLY A 133 22.93 7.58 -1.09
C GLY A 133 23.06 6.13 -1.58
N ASP A 134 22.44 5.20 -0.86
CA ASP A 134 22.47 3.77 -1.18
C ASP A 134 21.92 3.46 -2.58
N ILE A 135 20.92 4.22 -3.05
CA ILE A 135 20.38 4.05 -4.41
C ILE A 135 21.47 4.38 -5.44
N THR A 136 22.27 5.41 -5.20
CA THR A 136 23.39 5.79 -6.08
C THR A 136 24.39 4.64 -6.18
N ASP A 137 24.76 4.05 -5.03
CA ASP A 137 25.75 2.97 -4.95
C ASP A 137 25.23 1.67 -5.59
N ARG A 138 23.98 1.30 -5.29
CA ARG A 138 23.34 0.07 -5.79
C ARG A 138 23.10 0.11 -7.30
N THR A 139 22.71 1.26 -7.83
CA THR A 139 22.42 1.41 -9.26
C THR A 139 23.67 1.76 -10.09
N ARG A 140 24.75 2.22 -9.43
CA ARG A 140 25.96 2.77 -10.07
C ARG A 140 25.64 3.88 -11.06
N ARG A 141 24.60 4.67 -10.77
CA ARG A 141 24.17 5.80 -11.60
C ARG A 141 24.63 7.12 -10.99
N SER A 142 24.58 8.19 -11.79
CA SER A 142 24.96 9.52 -11.32
C SER A 142 23.92 10.09 -10.34
N ARG A 143 24.35 11.03 -9.49
CA ARG A 143 23.44 11.80 -8.62
C ARG A 143 22.33 12.51 -9.41
N SER A 144 22.64 12.99 -10.62
CA SER A 144 21.65 13.61 -11.51
C SER A 144 20.57 12.61 -11.98
N TRP A 145 20.96 11.37 -12.27
CA TRP A 145 20.03 10.29 -12.62
C TRP A 145 19.11 9.97 -11.43
N VAL A 146 19.68 9.81 -10.23
CA VAL A 146 18.91 9.54 -9.01
C VAL A 146 17.93 10.67 -8.72
N SER A 147 18.36 11.93 -8.82
CA SER A 147 17.51 13.10 -8.63
C SER A 147 16.34 13.13 -9.62
N LYS A 148 16.60 12.86 -10.91
CA LYS A 148 15.58 12.80 -11.96
C LYS A 148 14.51 11.75 -11.64
N TYR A 149 14.90 10.50 -11.41
CA TYR A 149 13.94 9.41 -11.22
C TYR A 149 13.24 9.47 -9.86
N ARG A 150 13.91 10.00 -8.82
CA ARG A 150 13.23 10.34 -7.56
C ARG A 150 12.07 11.30 -7.81
N ALA A 151 12.27 12.37 -8.60
CA ALA A 151 11.22 13.34 -8.87
C ALA A 151 10.05 12.74 -9.67
N ILE A 152 10.36 11.89 -10.66
CA ILE A 152 9.34 11.20 -11.47
C ILE A 152 8.53 10.23 -10.59
N LEU A 153 9.19 9.35 -9.83
CA LEU A 153 8.51 8.36 -8.99
C LEU A 153 7.70 8.97 -7.84
N ILE A 154 8.11 10.14 -7.32
CA ILE A 154 7.30 10.92 -6.37
C ILE A 154 6.06 11.51 -7.07
N LYS A 155 6.24 12.06 -8.28
CA LYS A 155 5.12 12.61 -9.07
C LYS A 155 4.08 11.53 -9.40
N ASP A 156 4.54 10.33 -9.73
CA ASP A 156 3.70 9.17 -10.05
C ASP A 156 3.17 8.45 -8.80
N LYS A 157 3.47 8.98 -7.60
CA LYS A 157 3.00 8.49 -6.30
C LYS A 157 3.39 7.03 -6.03
N LEU A 158 4.53 6.58 -6.56
CA LEU A 158 5.10 5.26 -6.27
C LEU A 158 6.00 5.29 -5.02
N ILE A 159 6.64 6.42 -4.77
CA ILE A 159 7.50 6.63 -3.59
C ILE A 159 7.20 7.99 -2.94
N ARG A 160 7.60 8.14 -1.68
CA ARG A 160 7.49 9.41 -0.94
C ARG A 160 8.69 9.65 -0.02
N PRO A 161 8.99 10.91 0.34
CA PRO A 161 10.01 11.23 1.34
C PRO A 161 9.63 10.68 2.72
N ALA A 162 10.58 10.07 3.42
CA ALA A 162 10.39 9.46 4.75
C ALA A 162 11.31 10.05 5.83
N GLY A 163 11.91 11.22 5.58
CA GLY A 163 12.90 11.85 6.44
C GLY A 163 14.03 12.50 5.65
N HIS A 164 15.02 13.02 6.35
CA HIS A 164 16.16 13.69 5.71
C HIS A 164 16.99 12.69 4.88
N GLY A 165 16.86 12.77 3.55
CA GLY A 165 17.57 11.89 2.61
C GLY A 165 16.98 10.48 2.48
N GLN A 166 15.81 10.21 3.08
CA GLN A 166 15.17 8.90 3.07
C GLN A 166 13.93 8.87 2.17
N LEU A 167 13.69 7.71 1.58
CA LEU A 167 12.55 7.41 0.72
C LEU A 167 11.86 6.13 1.20
N GLU A 168 10.54 6.07 1.04
CA GLU A 168 9.75 4.86 1.24
C GLU A 168 8.76 4.67 0.09
N PHE A 169 8.25 3.46 -0.07
CA PHE A 169 7.17 3.20 -1.00
C PHE A 169 5.90 3.90 -0.52
N ALA A 170 5.18 4.53 -1.46
CA ALA A 170 3.89 5.15 -1.16
C ALA A 170 2.74 4.13 -1.23
N VAL A 171 2.94 3.05 -1.99
CA VAL A 171 2.03 1.90 -2.05
C VAL A 171 2.51 0.85 -1.04
N PRO A 172 1.67 0.39 -0.10
CA PRO A 172 2.06 -0.64 0.86
C PRO A 172 2.40 -1.94 0.12
N HIS A 173 3.24 -2.78 0.73
CA HIS A 173 3.67 -4.07 0.17
C HIS A 173 4.46 -4.02 -1.17
N LEU A 174 4.51 -2.89 -1.88
CA LEU A 174 5.09 -2.80 -3.22
C LEU A 174 6.58 -3.19 -3.25
N GLY A 175 7.33 -2.86 -2.20
CA GLY A 175 8.74 -3.24 -2.08
C GLY A 175 8.92 -4.75 -1.96
N GLN A 176 8.08 -5.43 -1.19
CA GLN A 176 8.09 -6.88 -1.03
C GLN A 176 7.64 -7.57 -2.32
N TYR A 177 6.61 -7.04 -2.98
CA TYR A 177 6.20 -7.51 -4.30
C TYR A 177 7.35 -7.42 -5.32
N LEU A 178 8.11 -6.32 -5.34
CA LEU A 178 9.28 -6.19 -6.20
C LEU A 178 10.41 -7.18 -5.86
N GLN A 179 10.50 -7.68 -4.62
CA GLN A 179 11.46 -8.71 -4.22
C GLN A 179 11.05 -10.12 -4.64
N SER A 180 9.76 -10.36 -4.86
CA SER A 180 9.23 -11.68 -5.26
C SER A 180 9.25 -11.91 -6.77
N LEU A 181 9.42 -10.85 -7.57
CA LEU A 181 9.62 -10.88 -9.03
C LEU A 181 11.04 -11.34 -9.43
#